data_AF-A0A510PPZ6-F1
#
_entry.id   AF-A0A510PPZ6-F1
#
_cell.length_a   1.000
_cell.length_b   1.000
_cell.length_c   1.000
_cell.angle_alpha   90.00
_cell.angle_beta   90.00
_cell.angle_gamma   90.00
#
_symmetry.space_group_name_H-M   'P 1'
#
loop_
_entity.id
_entity.type
_entity.pdbx_description
1 polymer ?
#
loop_
_entity_poly.entity_id
_entity_poly.type
_entity_poly.pdbx_seq_one_letter_code
_entity_poly.pdbx_strand_id
1 'polypeptide(L)' 'ERLIYLPPYSPEFSPIENFWSKVKATLRKLKARTYKDLIEGIELAMLEVTQKDIRNWFTHCCYCTS' A
#
# COMPACT_ATOMS: atom_id res chain seq x y z
N GLU A 1 4.69 -17.84 15.11
CA GLU A 1 4.78 -17.23 13.76
C GLU A 1 6.22 -17.18 13.25
N ARG A 2 6.44 -16.92 11.95
CA ARG A 2 7.76 -16.66 11.34
C ARG A 2 7.98 -15.15 11.25
N LEU A 3 9.02 -14.63 11.88
CA LEU A 3 9.44 -13.23 11.74
C LEU A 3 10.39 -13.09 10.54
N ILE A 4 10.19 -12.05 9.72
CA ILE A 4 11.10 -11.69 8.62
C ILE A 4 11.74 -10.36 8.97
N TYR A 5 13.07 -10.36 9.12
CA TYR A 5 13.83 -9.14 9.38
C TYR A 5 14.18 -8.46 8.06
N LEU A 6 13.89 -7.17 7.99
CA LEU A 6 14.27 -6.32 6.87
C LEU A 6 15.63 -5.66 7.13
N PRO A 7 16.47 -5.48 6.11
CA PRO A 7 17.65 -4.64 6.25
C PRO A 7 17.25 -3.20 6.61
N PRO A 8 18.10 -2.49 7.37
CA PRO A 8 17.83 -1.12 7.76
C PRO A 8 17.69 -0.23 6.52
N TYR A 9 16.70 0.68 6.56
CA TYR A 9 16.39 1.61 5.47
C TYR A 9 16.07 0.95 4.11
N SER A 10 15.49 -0.25 4.11
CA SER A 10 15.07 -0.94 2.88
C SER A 10 13.55 -0.97 2.70
N PRO A 11 12.90 0.19 2.45
CA PRO A 11 11.45 0.27 2.24
C PRO A 11 11.01 -0.48 0.98
N GLU A 12 11.92 -0.68 0.01
CA GLU A 12 11.67 -1.44 -1.22
C GLU A 12 11.28 -2.90 -1.00
N PHE A 13 11.66 -3.47 0.15
CA PHE A 13 11.30 -4.84 0.56
C PHE A 13 10.06 -4.88 1.45
N SER A 14 9.33 -3.77 1.62
CA SER A 14 8.15 -3.71 2.47
C SER A 14 6.87 -3.50 1.63
N PRO A 15 5.99 -4.51 1.48
CA PRO A 15 4.80 -4.40 0.63
C PRO A 15 3.81 -3.33 1.12
N ILE A 16 3.85 -2.98 2.41
CA ILE A 16 3.00 -1.93 2.99
C ILE A 16 3.31 -0.53 2.43
N GLU A 17 4.55 -0.31 1.99
CA GLU A 17 4.94 0.96 1.35
C GLU A 17 4.23 1.14 0.00
N ASN A 18 4.13 0.06 -0.78
CA ASN A 18 3.38 0.05 -2.04
C ASN A 18 1.88 0.30 -1.80
N PHE A 19 1.32 -0.32 -0.76
CA PHE A 19 -0.07 -0.09 -0.35
C PHE A 19 -0.32 1.39 -0.03
N TRP A 20 0.48 1.99 0.86
CA TRP A 20 0.32 3.40 1.22
C TRP A 20 0.63 4.36 0.07
N SER A 21 1.50 3.97 -0.88
CA SER A 21 1.71 4.73 -2.10
C SER A 21 0.43 4.82 -2.93
N LYS A 22 -0.29 3.71 -3.13
CA LYS A 22 -1.58 3.68 -3.83
C LYS A 22 -2.66 4.49 -3.10
N VAL A 23 -2.79 4.31 -1.77
CA VAL A 23 -3.75 5.08 -0.95
C VAL A 23 -3.50 6.58 -1.05
N LYS A 24 -2.24 7.01 -0.87
CA LYS A 24 -1.86 8.42 -1.02
C LYS A 24 -2.12 8.95 -2.43
N ALA A 25 -1.95 8.13 -3.47
CA ALA A 25 -2.26 8.53 -4.83
C ALA A 25 -3.77 8.78 -5.03
N THR A 26 -4.64 7.91 -4.51
CA THR A 26 -6.09 8.11 -4.55
C THR A 26 -6.51 9.35 -3.75
N LEU A 27 -6.00 9.54 -2.54
CA LEU A 27 -6.28 10.73 -1.72
C LEU A 27 -5.87 12.04 -2.41
N ARG A 28 -4.71 12.06 -3.08
CA ARG A 28 -4.26 13.22 -3.87
C ARG A 28 -5.19 13.51 -5.05
N LYS A 29 -5.73 12.47 -5.70
CA LYS A 29 -6.73 12.62 -6.79
C LYS A 29 -8.05 13.19 -6.26
N LEU A 30 -8.50 12.72 -5.10
CA LEU A 30 -9.74 13.19 -4.45
C LEU A 30 -9.63 14.62 -3.90
N LYS A 31 -8.40 15.15 -3.74
CA LYS A 31 -8.13 16.47 -3.14
C LYS A 31 -8.81 16.63 -1.78
N ALA A 32 -8.85 15.57 -0.97
CA ALA A 32 -9.41 15.62 0.37
C ALA A 32 -8.70 16.69 1.21
N ARG A 33 -9.43 17.75 1.61
CA ARG A 33 -8.89 18.86 2.42
C ARG A 33 -9.51 18.93 3.82
N THR A 34 -10.46 18.05 4.12
CA THR A 34 -11.06 17.95 5.45
C THR A 34 -10.76 16.58 6.05
N TYR A 35 -10.87 16.50 7.38
CA TYR A 35 -10.68 15.23 8.09
C TYR A 35 -11.72 14.19 7.65
N LYS A 36 -12.97 14.61 7.40
CA LYS A 36 -14.03 13.73 6.95
C LYS A 36 -13.72 13.13 5.57
N ASP A 37 -13.35 13.99 4.61
CA ASP A 37 -12.95 13.57 3.27
C ASP A 37 -11.71 12.66 3.29
N LEU A 38 -10.81 12.86 4.26
CA LEU A 38 -9.64 12.01 4.42
C LEU A 38 -10.03 10.59 4.83
N ILE A 39 -10.91 10.44 5.82
CA ILE A 39 -11.37 9.13 6.29
C ILE A 39 -12.14 8.41 5.18
N GLU A 40 -13.13 9.08 4.57
CA GLU A 40 -13.91 8.52 3.46
C GLU A 40 -12.99 8.16 2.27
N GLY A 41 -12.01 9.02 1.97
CA GLY A 41 -11.03 8.77 0.92
C GLY A 41 -10.10 7.59 1.20
N ILE A 42 -9.73 7.35 2.46
CA ILE A 42 -8.95 6.17 2.85
C ILE A 42 -9.79 4.91 2.64
N GLU A 43 -11.03 4.88 3.12
CA GLU A 43 -11.93 3.74 2.94
C GLU A 43 -12.11 3.39 1.46
N LEU A 44 -12.39 4.39 0.62
CA LEU A 44 -12.48 4.22 -0.83
C LEU A 44 -11.19 3.67 -1.44
N ALA A 45 -10.04 4.25 -1.06
CA ALA A 45 -8.75 3.80 -1.59
C ALA A 45 -8.41 2.37 -1.17
N MET A 46 -8.81 1.95 0.03
CA MET A 46 -8.66 0.57 0.50
C MET A 46 -9.53 -0.40 -0.32
N LEU A 47 -10.76 0.01 -0.67
CA LEU A 47 -11.66 -0.78 -1.53
C LEU A 47 -11.14 -0.92 -2.97
N GLU A 48 -10.35 0.04 -3.46
CA GLU A 48 -9.68 -0.04 -4.77
C GLU A 48 -8.47 -1.00 -4.81
N VAL A 49 -8.01 -1.49 -3.66
CA VAL A 49 -6.90 -2.44 -3.61
C VAL A 49 -7.40 -3.83 -3.98
N THR A 50 -6.89 -4.35 -5.09
CA THR A 50 -7.25 -5.68 -5.59
C THR A 50 -6.26 -6.74 -5.09
N GLN A 51 -6.68 -8.01 -5.11
CA GLN A 51 -5.76 -9.12 -4.85
C GLN A 51 -4.57 -9.15 -5.83
N LYS A 52 -4.75 -8.64 -7.05
CA LYS A 52 -3.68 -8.55 -8.05
C LYS A 52 -2.63 -7.52 -7.63
N ASP A 53 -3.05 -6.38 -7.10
CA ASP A 53 -2.13 -5.38 -6.54
C ASP A 53 -1.30 -6.01 -5.42
N ILE A 54 -1.95 -6.70 -4.48
CA ILE A 54 -1.28 -7.35 -3.35
C ILE A 54 -0.25 -8.35 -3.85
N ARG A 55 -0.63 -9.28 -4.74
CA ARG A 55 0.31 -10.26 -5.32
C ARG A 55 1.50 -9.57 -5.97
N ASN A 56 1.25 -8.55 -6.80
CA ASN A 56 2.31 -7.82 -7.49
C ASN A 56 3.27 -7.12 -6.51
N TRP A 57 2.78 -6.55 -5.41
CA TRP A 57 3.63 -5.92 -4.41
C TRP A 57 4.50 -6.92 -3.66
N PHE A 58 3.96 -8.09 -3.31
CA PHE A 58 4.75 -9.16 -2.70
C PHE A 58 5.78 -9.73 -3.67
N THR A 59 5.46 -9.90 -4.96
CA THR A 59 6.42 -10.26 -6.00
C THR A 59 7.51 -9.18 -6.16
N HIS A 60 7.14 -7.90 -6.19
CA HIS A 60 8.09 -6.79 -6.26
C HIS A 60 9.06 -6.77 -5.07
N CYS A 61 8.58 -7.10 -3.87
CA CYS A 61 9.41 -7.20 -2.66
C CYS A 61 10.13 -8.57 -2.52
N CYS A 62 10.17 -9.38 -3.58
CA CYS A 62 10.85 -10.68 -3.62
C CYS A 62 10.30 -11.75 -2.66
N TYR A 63 9.04 -11.65 -2.23
CA TYR A 63 8.39 -12.65 -1.37
C TYR A 63 7.58 -13.71 -2.11
N CYS A 64 7.31 -13.50 -3.41
CA CYS A 64 6.61 -14.45 -4.26
C CYS A 64 7.34 -14.56 -5.59
N THR A 65 7.53 -15.78 -6.09
CA THR A 65 7.85 -16.03 -7.49
C THR A 65 6.55 -15.97 -8.29
N SER A 66 6.54 -15.21 -9.40
CA SER A 66 5.41 -15.04 -10.32
C SER A 66 4.70 -16.34 -10.69
#